data_AF-Q0SK99-F1
#
_entry.id   AF-Q0SK99-F1
#
_cell.length_a   1.000
_cell.length_b   1.000
_cell.length_c   1.000
_cell.angle_alpha   90.00
_cell.angle_beta   90.00
_cell.angle_gamma   90.00
#
_symmetry.space_group_name_H-M   'P 1'
#
loop_
_entity.id
_entity.type
_entity.pdbx_description
1 polymer ?
#
loop_
_entity_poly.entity_id
_entity_poly.type
_entity_poly.pdbx_seq_one_letter_code
_entity_poly.pdbx_strand_id
1 'polypeptide(L)'
;MSLAVGSAHLARVQFWPALKDLSMYSLRIREDGMREPHWHPITAEMGYVRRGSARMTFMDPDGSLDTWHLEEGDVSFIPRAYPHHIEVVGSEDIPLPNFPFTSSDPLRVTRTNPLDERGVGE
;
A
#
# COMPACT_ATOMS: atom_id res chain seq x y z
N MET A 1 21.69 5.11 -4.64
CA MET A 1 20.69 5.99 -5.28
C MET A 1 19.38 5.22 -5.30
N SER A 2 18.31 5.75 -4.70
CA SER A 2 16.96 5.15 -4.81
C SER A 2 16.41 5.44 -6.21
N LEU A 3 15.87 4.42 -6.88
CA LEU A 3 15.19 4.55 -8.17
C LEU A 3 13.68 4.59 -7.93
N ALA A 4 12.98 5.50 -8.61
CA ALA A 4 11.53 5.55 -8.54
C ALA A 4 10.90 4.36 -9.27
N VAL A 5 10.53 3.33 -8.52
CA VAL A 5 9.95 2.08 -9.04
C VAL A 5 8.41 2.10 -9.10
N GLY A 6 7.75 3.19 -8.67
CA GLY A 6 6.29 3.26 -8.58
C GLY A 6 5.68 4.63 -8.88
N SER A 7 4.36 4.71 -8.72
CA SER A 7 3.57 5.94 -8.76
C SER A 7 2.43 5.92 -7.74
N ALA A 8 2.02 7.09 -7.27
CA ALA A 8 0.84 7.27 -6.42
C ALA A 8 -0.05 8.37 -7.00
N HIS A 9 -1.34 8.10 -7.13
CA HIS A 9 -2.34 9.08 -7.55
C HIS A 9 -3.26 9.39 -6.38
N LEU A 10 -3.25 10.63 -5.90
CA LEU A 10 -3.95 11.04 -4.69
C LEU A 10 -5.34 11.61 -4.98
N ALA A 11 -6.31 11.30 -4.13
CA ALA A 11 -7.65 11.89 -4.08
C ALA A 11 -7.94 12.34 -2.65
N ARG A 12 -7.98 13.65 -2.44
CA ARG A 12 -8.14 14.29 -1.12
C ARG A 12 -8.94 15.58 -1.28
N VAL A 13 -9.40 16.18 -0.18
CA VAL A 13 -10.27 17.37 -0.17
C VAL A 13 -9.79 18.50 -1.08
N GLN A 14 -8.47 18.70 -1.19
CA GLN A 14 -7.84 19.69 -2.08
C GLN A 14 -8.22 19.54 -3.56
N PHE A 15 -8.43 18.30 -4.01
CA PHE A 15 -8.74 17.96 -5.40
C PHE A 15 -10.20 17.52 -5.58
N TRP A 16 -10.80 16.96 -4.54
CA TRP A 16 -12.16 16.41 -4.54
C TRP A 16 -12.91 16.91 -3.30
N PRO A 17 -13.65 18.02 -3.39
CA PRO A 17 -14.30 18.66 -2.23
C PRO A 17 -15.32 17.78 -1.48
N ALA A 18 -15.78 16.69 -2.10
CA ALA A 18 -16.63 15.68 -1.47
C ALA A 18 -15.90 14.88 -0.38
N LEU A 19 -14.56 14.85 -0.40
CA LEU A 19 -13.73 14.04 0.48
C LEU A 19 -13.27 14.83 1.71
N LYS A 20 -14.21 15.33 2.52
CA LYS A 20 -13.91 16.21 3.68
C LYS A 20 -13.19 15.51 4.82
N ASP A 21 -13.54 14.26 5.06
CA ASP A 21 -12.97 13.41 6.13
C ASP A 21 -12.37 12.13 5.55
N LEU A 22 -12.12 12.13 4.24
CA LEU A 22 -11.62 10.99 3.51
C LEU A 22 -10.41 11.38 2.68
N SER A 23 -9.35 10.58 2.71
CA SER A 23 -8.35 10.61 1.65
C SER A 23 -8.16 9.22 1.06
N MET A 24 -7.91 9.20 -0.23
CA MET A 24 -7.69 7.99 -0.98
C MET A 24 -6.50 8.14 -1.89
N TYR A 25 -5.90 7.03 -2.26
CA TYR A 25 -4.97 7.03 -3.37
C TYR A 25 -4.91 5.68 -4.07
N SER A 26 -4.46 5.71 -5.32
CA SER A 26 -4.08 4.51 -6.08
C SER A 26 -2.55 4.39 -6.05
N LEU A 27 -2.05 3.35 -5.40
CA LEU A 27 -0.63 2.99 -5.43
C LEU A 27 -0.33 2.14 -6.66
N ARG A 28 0.87 2.27 -7.24
CA ARG A 28 1.46 1.32 -8.17
C ARG A 28 2.92 1.12 -7.81
N ILE A 29 3.29 -0.09 -7.43
CA ILE A 29 4.68 -0.48 -7.20
C ILE A 29 5.07 -1.50 -8.27
N ARG A 30 6.28 -1.38 -8.84
CA ARG A 30 6.80 -2.31 -9.86
C ARG A 30 8.00 -3.08 -9.31
N GLU A 31 8.34 -4.15 -10.00
CA GLU A 31 9.56 -4.95 -9.77
C GLU A 31 9.59 -5.47 -8.32
N ASP A 32 10.73 -5.39 -7.65
CA ASP A 32 10.94 -5.68 -6.22
C ASP A 32 10.82 -4.41 -5.35
N GLY A 33 10.06 -3.42 -5.84
CA GLY A 33 9.89 -2.15 -5.18
C GLY A 33 9.06 -2.20 -3.89
N MET A 34 9.13 -1.11 -3.13
CA MET A 34 8.31 -0.93 -1.93
C MET A 34 7.81 0.50 -1.77
N ARG A 35 6.75 0.65 -0.98
CA ARG A 35 6.43 1.91 -0.31
C ARG A 35 7.15 1.88 1.03
N GLU A 36 8.11 2.79 1.18
CA GLU A 36 8.97 2.88 2.37
C GLU A 36 8.16 2.94 3.68
N PRO A 37 8.74 2.45 4.80
CA PRO A 37 8.12 2.55 6.12
C PRO A 37 7.62 3.96 6.44
N HIS A 38 6.36 4.06 6.83
CA HIS A 38 5.71 5.31 7.21
C HIS A 38 4.60 5.02 8.23
N TRP A 39 3.97 6.07 8.75
CA TRP A 39 2.82 5.95 9.63
C TRP A 39 1.88 7.13 9.41
N HIS A 40 0.66 6.95 9.90
CA HIS A 40 -0.37 7.97 9.87
C HIS A 40 -0.77 8.39 11.29
N PRO A 41 -0.35 9.57 11.79
CA PRO A 41 -0.52 9.91 13.21
C PRO A 41 -1.97 9.94 13.67
N ILE A 42 -2.87 10.37 12.79
CA ILE A 42 -4.27 10.64 13.13
C ILE A 42 -5.23 9.68 12.45
N THR A 43 -4.77 8.79 11.58
CA THR A 43 -5.68 8.11 10.68
C THR A 43 -5.38 6.63 10.54
N ALA A 44 -6.44 5.83 10.53
CA ALA A 44 -6.34 4.45 10.12
C ALA A 44 -6.29 4.36 8.60
N GLU A 45 -5.81 3.24 8.10
CA GLU A 45 -5.70 2.99 6.68
C GLU A 45 -6.33 1.66 6.34
N MET A 46 -7.10 1.65 5.26
CA MET A 46 -7.56 0.42 4.63
C MET A 46 -7.03 0.35 3.21
N GLY A 47 -6.44 -0.78 2.82
CA GLY A 47 -5.95 -1.06 1.48
C GLY A 47 -6.69 -2.23 0.84
N TYR A 48 -6.84 -2.21 -0.49
CA TYR A 48 -7.38 -3.33 -1.27
C TYR A 48 -6.43 -3.67 -2.41
N VAL A 49 -6.00 -4.92 -2.52
CA VAL A 49 -5.09 -5.37 -3.58
C VAL A 49 -5.89 -5.67 -4.84
N ARG A 50 -5.81 -4.76 -5.82
CA ARG A 50 -6.50 -4.94 -7.10
C ARG A 50 -5.79 -5.89 -8.07
N ARG A 51 -4.48 -6.07 -7.95
CA ARG A 51 -3.67 -6.97 -8.80
C ARG A 51 -2.30 -7.21 -8.16
N GLY A 52 -1.73 -8.39 -8.39
CA GLY A 52 -0.38 -8.76 -7.97
C GLY A 52 -0.32 -9.33 -6.55
N SER A 53 0.90 -9.57 -6.08
CA SER A 53 1.18 -10.09 -4.74
C SER A 53 2.07 -9.12 -3.98
N ALA A 54 1.82 -8.97 -2.69
CA ALA A 54 2.54 -8.05 -1.83
C ALA A 54 2.79 -8.64 -0.45
N ARG A 55 3.75 -8.07 0.27
CA ARG A 55 3.95 -8.31 1.68
C ARG A 55 3.78 -7.00 2.44
N MET A 56 2.87 -7.00 3.41
CA MET A 56 2.61 -5.89 4.32
C MET A 56 3.20 -6.22 5.67
N THR A 57 4.00 -5.32 6.23
CA THR A 57 4.48 -5.45 7.61
C THR A 57 4.10 -4.22 8.38
N PHE A 58 3.60 -4.38 9.60
CA PHE A 58 3.45 -3.28 10.54
C PHE A 58 4.04 -3.59 11.92
N MET A 59 4.32 -2.52 12.65
CA MET A 59 4.89 -2.57 14.00
C MET A 59 3.80 -2.23 15.04
N ASP A 60 3.66 -3.11 16.02
CA ASP A 60 2.78 -2.93 17.17
C ASP A 60 3.35 -1.93 18.18
N PRO A 61 2.53 -1.41 19.12
CA PRO A 61 2.99 -0.44 20.12
C PRO A 61 4.09 -0.96 21.06
N ASP A 62 4.21 -2.28 21.22
CA ASP A 62 5.27 -2.92 22.00
C ASP A 62 6.56 -3.17 21.19
N GLY A 63 6.54 -2.83 19.89
CA GLY A 63 7.64 -3.00 18.96
C GLY A 63 7.66 -4.36 18.24
N SER A 64 6.70 -5.26 18.47
CA SER A 64 6.60 -6.47 17.65
C SER A 64 6.25 -6.15 16.20
N LEU A 65 6.65 -7.04 15.29
CA LEU A 65 6.32 -6.93 13.88
C LEU A 65 5.34 -8.04 13.51
N ASP A 66 4.31 -7.67 12.78
CA ASP A 66 3.40 -8.61 12.15
C ASP A 66 3.42 -8.42 10.63
N THR A 67 3.46 -9.53 9.90
CA THR A 67 3.73 -9.60 8.46
C THR A 67 2.70 -10.48 7.77
N TRP A 68 2.03 -9.92 6.77
CA TRP A 68 1.06 -10.63 5.95
C TRP A 68 1.45 -10.65 4.48
N HIS A 69 1.24 -11.79 3.84
CA HIS A 69 1.18 -11.90 2.39
C HIS A 69 -0.22 -11.51 1.93
N LEU A 70 -0.29 -10.68 0.90
CA LEU A 70 -1.52 -10.17 0.30
C LEU A 70 -1.54 -10.55 -1.18
N GLU A 71 -2.67 -11.05 -1.65
CA GLU A 71 -2.94 -11.40 -3.05
C GLU A 71 -4.09 -10.58 -3.63
N GLU A 72 -4.34 -10.75 -4.92
CA GLU A 72 -5.46 -10.08 -5.60
C GLU A 72 -6.80 -10.40 -4.92
N GLY A 73 -7.51 -9.34 -4.49
CA GLY A 73 -8.77 -9.43 -3.77
C GLY A 73 -8.65 -9.18 -2.26
N ASP A 74 -7.44 -9.25 -1.69
CA ASP A 74 -7.24 -9.06 -0.26
C ASP A 74 -7.42 -7.61 0.19
N VAL A 75 -7.88 -7.47 1.44
CA VAL A 75 -8.03 -6.19 2.13
C VAL A 75 -7.12 -6.18 3.35
N SER A 76 -6.35 -5.11 3.50
CA SER A 76 -5.57 -4.83 4.71
C SER A 76 -6.18 -3.68 5.49
N PHE A 77 -6.04 -3.73 6.82
CA PHE A 77 -6.40 -2.64 7.72
C PHE A 77 -5.23 -2.37 8.66
N ILE A 78 -4.80 -1.11 8.72
CA ILE A 78 -3.70 -0.65 9.55
C ILE A 78 -4.25 0.37 10.55
N PRO A 79 -4.14 0.10 11.85
CA PRO A 79 -4.58 1.06 12.86
C PRO A 79 -3.81 2.38 12.78
N ARG A 80 -4.44 3.44 13.31
CA ARG A 80 -3.82 4.75 13.49
C ARG A 80 -2.44 4.62 14.14
N ALA A 81 -1.47 5.35 13.60
CA ALA A 81 -0.12 5.53 14.10
C ALA A 81 0.76 4.27 14.13
N TYR A 82 0.34 3.16 13.50
CA TYR A 82 1.16 1.96 13.38
C TYR A 82 2.15 2.15 12.23
N PRO A 83 3.48 2.12 12.47
CA PRO A 83 4.47 2.13 11.41
C PRO A 83 4.30 0.91 10.52
N HIS A 84 4.25 1.12 9.20
CA HIS A 84 4.00 0.05 8.25
C HIS A 84 4.69 0.30 6.91
N HIS A 85 4.92 -0.76 6.16
CA HIS A 85 5.39 -0.72 4.78
C HIS A 85 4.76 -1.83 3.97
N ILE A 86 4.72 -1.63 2.65
CA ILE A 86 4.28 -2.66 1.70
C ILE A 86 5.29 -2.79 0.57
N GLU A 87 5.66 -4.01 0.26
CA GLU A 87 6.60 -4.36 -0.80
C GLU A 87 5.97 -5.36 -1.76
N VAL A 88 6.41 -5.31 -3.03
CA VAL A 88 6.02 -6.30 -4.02
C VAL A 88 6.81 -7.57 -3.73
N VAL A 89 6.10 -8.68 -3.60
CA VAL A 89 6.73 -10.00 -3.61
C VAL A 89 6.38 -10.66 -4.93
N GLY A 90 7.40 -11.22 -5.60
CA GLY A 90 7.15 -12.10 -6.75
C GLY A 90 6.32 -13.30 -6.31
N SER A 91 5.61 -13.94 -7.23
CA SER A 91 4.91 -15.19 -6.97
C SER A 91 5.91 -16.25 -6.49
N GLU A 92 6.07 -16.42 -5.18
CA GLU A 92 6.61 -17.66 -4.65
C GLU A 92 5.61 -18.76 -5.04
N ASP A 93 6.09 -19.79 -5.75
CA ASP A 93 5.38 -21.00 -6.18
C ASP A 93 4.46 -20.99 -7.42
N ILE A 94 4.92 -20.45 -8.55
CA ILE A 94 4.52 -21.03 -9.86
C ILE A 94 5.76 -21.23 -10.74
N PRO A 95 6.13 -22.46 -11.14
CA PRO A 95 7.18 -22.69 -12.13
C PRO A 95 6.62 -22.33 -13.51
N LEU A 96 6.57 -21.03 -13.83
CA LEU A 96 6.27 -20.58 -15.18
C LEU A 96 7.53 -20.71 -16.05
N PRO A 97 7.42 -21.22 -17.30
CA PRO A 97 8.55 -21.35 -18.19
C PRO A 97 9.14 -19.97 -18.53
N ASN A 98 10.48 -19.88 -18.54
CA ASN A 98 11.26 -18.70 -18.90
C ASN A 98 10.84 -18.12 -20.27
N PHE A 99 9.92 -17.16 -20.25
CA PHE A 99 9.60 -16.23 -21.32
C PHE A 99 9.67 -14.80 -20.74
N PRO A 100 9.98 -13.76 -21.54
CA PRO A 100 10.57 -12.50 -21.06
C PRO A 100 9.62 -11.53 -20.36
N PHE A 101 8.62 -12.02 -19.61
CA PHE A 101 7.78 -11.19 -18.76
C PHE A 101 7.91 -11.67 -17.31
N THR A 102 8.59 -10.88 -16.48
CA THR A 102 8.61 -11.08 -15.03
C THR A 102 7.20 -10.84 -14.46
N SER A 103 6.76 -11.68 -13.51
CA SER A 103 5.40 -11.66 -12.92
C SER A 103 5.14 -10.49 -11.97
N SER A 104 5.94 -9.42 -12.00
CA SER A 104 5.78 -8.23 -11.17
C SER A 104 4.72 -7.30 -11.76
N ASP A 105 3.48 -7.79 -11.84
CA ASP A 105 2.34 -6.95 -12.18
C ASP A 105 2.02 -5.99 -11.03
N PRO A 106 1.57 -4.77 -11.34
CA PRO A 106 1.60 -3.69 -10.38
C PRO A 106 0.57 -3.88 -9.28
N LEU A 107 1.05 -3.87 -8.04
CA LEU A 107 0.22 -3.70 -6.87
C LEU A 107 -0.60 -2.43 -7.00
N ARG A 108 -1.90 -2.56 -7.23
CA ARG A 108 -2.85 -1.45 -7.26
C ARG A 108 -3.66 -1.42 -5.98
N VAL A 109 -3.20 -0.63 -5.00
CA VAL A 109 -3.94 -0.45 -3.75
C VAL A 109 -4.84 0.77 -3.85
N THR A 110 -6.15 0.59 -3.69
CA THR A 110 -7.06 1.70 -3.37
C THR A 110 -7.08 1.88 -1.87
N ARG A 111 -6.50 2.99 -1.38
CA ARG A 111 -6.46 3.30 0.04
C ARG A 111 -7.61 4.20 0.45
N THR A 112 -8.15 4.00 1.64
CA THR A 112 -9.21 4.81 2.24
C THR A 112 -8.78 5.20 3.64
N ASN A 113 -8.71 6.51 3.89
CA ASN A 113 -8.33 7.08 5.17
C ASN A 113 -9.56 7.80 5.77
N PRO A 114 -10.25 7.22 6.76
CA PRO A 114 -11.57 7.66 7.19
C PRO A 114 -11.62 8.88 8.14
N LEU A 115 -10.51 9.56 8.47
CA LEU A 115 -10.51 10.75 9.35
C LEU A 115 -9.42 11.77 9.01
N ASP A 116 -9.40 12.29 7.77
CA ASP A 116 -8.42 13.31 7.35
C ASP A 116 -9.05 14.71 7.23
N GLU A 117 -9.40 15.34 8.37
CA GLU A 117 -10.05 16.67 8.44
C GLU A 117 -9.28 17.78 7.68
N ARG A 118 -7.98 17.59 7.42
CA ARG A 118 -7.11 18.57 6.75
C ARG A 118 -6.69 18.14 5.35
N GLY A 119 -7.07 16.93 4.91
CA GLY A 119 -6.60 16.35 3.65
C GLY A 119 -5.07 16.25 3.56
N VAL A 120 -4.37 16.08 4.68
CA VAL A 120 -2.90 16.06 4.69
C VAL A 120 -2.33 14.72 4.20
N GLY A 121 -3.11 13.64 4.26
CA GLY A 121 -2.72 12.33 3.72
C GLY A 121 -1.46 11.71 4.34
N GLU A 122 -0.98 12.30 5.44
CA GLU A 122 0.10 11.81 6.31
C GLU A 122 -0.38 11.85 7.75
#